data_AF-A0A423U4E8-F1
#
_entry.id   AF-A0A423U4E8-F1
#
_cell.length_a   1.000
_cell.length_b   1.000
_cell.length_c   1.000
_cell.angle_alpha   90.00
_cell.angle_beta   90.00
_cell.angle_gamma   90.00
#
_symmetry.space_group_name_H-M   'P 1'
#
loop_
_entity.id
_entity.type
_entity.pdbx_description
1 polymer ?
#
loop_
_entity_poly.entity_id
_entity_poly.type
_entity_poly.pdbx_seq_one_letter_code
_entity_poly.pdbx_strand_id
1 'polypeptide(L)'
;MSWLSTLGGACSALGDYDTQFAKRAGEISVKQMEIALRLGDPFVMSRCRLYLAISMIQQRRFKGASAIVRYEYHNAHTLPKEARDHRLIKMCHGIWTKLRHERRLHRLSTKINSSRTV
;
A
#
# COMPACT_ATOMS: atom_id res chain seq x y z
N MET A 1 -4.18 9.58 -15.36
CA MET A 1 -3.82 8.17 -15.05
C MET A 1 -5.07 7.35 -14.72
N SER A 2 -5.81 6.91 -15.74
CA SER A 2 -7.00 6.03 -15.60
C SER A 2 -6.65 4.54 -15.61
N TRP A 3 -5.44 4.17 -16.06
CA TRP A 3 -4.99 2.77 -16.16
C TRP A 3 -4.70 2.10 -14.80
N LEU A 4 -4.18 2.85 -13.83
CA LEU A 4 -3.92 2.37 -12.46
C LEU A 4 -5.22 1.96 -11.72
N SER A 5 -6.33 2.61 -12.04
CA SER A 5 -7.59 2.48 -11.30
C SER A 5 -8.36 1.19 -11.60
N THR A 6 -8.35 0.67 -12.83
CA THR A 6 -9.22 -0.47 -13.17
C THR A 6 -8.54 -1.80 -12.90
N LEU A 7 -7.39 -2.09 -13.50
CA LEU A 7 -6.69 -3.36 -13.29
C LEU A 7 -5.98 -3.41 -11.93
N GLY A 8 -5.28 -2.33 -11.57
CA GLY A 8 -4.62 -2.21 -10.27
C GLY A 8 -5.64 -2.18 -9.13
N GLY A 9 -6.76 -1.47 -9.30
CA GLY A 9 -7.86 -1.46 -8.35
C GLY A 9 -8.55 -2.81 -8.20
N ALA A 10 -8.83 -3.52 -9.32
CA ALA A 10 -9.43 -4.85 -9.28
C ALA A 10 -8.50 -5.89 -8.62
N CYS A 11 -7.21 -5.94 -9.00
CA CYS A 11 -6.25 -6.83 -8.35
C CYS A 11 -6.04 -6.47 -6.87
N SER A 12 -6.11 -5.19 -6.51
CA SER A 12 -6.09 -4.77 -5.11
C SER A 12 -7.35 -5.20 -4.38
N ALA A 13 -8.54 -5.11 -4.95
CA ALA A 13 -9.77 -5.58 -4.29
C ALA A 13 -9.77 -7.10 -4.09
N LEU A 14 -9.35 -7.86 -5.12
CA LEU A 14 -9.22 -9.31 -5.05
C LEU A 14 -8.07 -9.78 -4.15
N GLY A 15 -7.04 -8.94 -3.97
CA GLY A 15 -5.88 -9.23 -3.13
C GLY A 15 -6.21 -9.44 -1.65
N ASP A 16 -7.37 -8.97 -1.18
CA ASP A 16 -7.85 -9.23 0.18
C ASP A 16 -8.35 -10.69 0.34
N TYR A 17 -8.72 -11.35 -0.76
CA TYR A 17 -9.23 -12.73 -0.79
C TYR A 17 -8.18 -13.73 -1.27
N ASP A 18 -7.35 -13.33 -2.24
CA ASP A 18 -6.32 -14.18 -2.82
C ASP A 18 -4.99 -13.42 -3.00
N THR A 19 -3.98 -13.94 -2.31
CA THR A 19 -2.62 -13.41 -2.30
C THR A 19 -1.94 -13.37 -3.68
N GLN A 20 -2.37 -14.17 -4.66
CA GLN A 20 -1.83 -14.11 -6.02
C GLN A 20 -2.17 -12.78 -6.70
N PHE A 21 -3.41 -12.29 -6.53
CA PHE A 21 -3.81 -10.98 -7.04
C PHE A 21 -3.07 -9.85 -6.32
N ALA A 22 -2.82 -9.99 -5.02
CA ALA A 22 -1.99 -9.05 -4.28
C ALA A 22 -0.56 -9.01 -4.83
N LYS A 23 0.05 -10.16 -5.11
CA LYS A 23 1.39 -10.23 -5.72
C LYS A 23 1.39 -9.53 -7.09
N ARG A 24 0.38 -9.81 -7.93
CA ARG A 24 0.26 -9.19 -9.25
C ARG A 24 0.06 -7.68 -9.17
N ALA A 25 -0.75 -7.19 -8.24
CA ALA A 25 -0.92 -5.76 -7.98
C ALA A 25 0.40 -5.09 -7.57
N GLY A 26 1.21 -5.78 -6.76
CA GLY A 26 2.56 -5.33 -6.40
C GLY A 26 3.50 -5.22 -7.60
N GLU A 27 3.55 -6.25 -8.46
CA GLU A 27 4.33 -6.25 -9.69
C GLU A 27 3.94 -5.10 -10.63
N ILE A 28 2.64 -4.87 -10.80
CA ILE A 28 2.12 -3.75 -11.59
C ILE A 28 2.57 -2.42 -10.98
N SER A 29 2.49 -2.26 -9.65
CA SER A 29 2.90 -1.04 -8.96
C SER A 29 4.39 -0.73 -9.15
N VAL A 30 5.25 -1.75 -9.17
CA VAL A 30 6.69 -1.58 -9.45
C VAL A 30 6.93 -1.11 -10.88
N LYS A 31 6.31 -1.77 -11.86
CA LYS A 31 6.42 -1.37 -13.29
C LYS A 31 5.95 0.07 -13.51
N GLN A 32 4.87 0.47 -12.85
CA GLN A 32 4.34 1.82 -12.93
C GLN A 32 5.28 2.84 -12.27
N MET A 33 5.95 2.45 -11.19
CA MET A 33 6.98 3.28 -10.56
C MET A 33 8.19 3.49 -11.49
N GLU A 34 8.64 2.45 -12.21
CA GLU A 34 9.73 2.57 -13.20
C GLU A 34 9.37 3.54 -14.33
N ILE A 35 8.13 3.49 -14.83
CA ILE A 35 7.64 4.43 -15.84
C ILE A 35 7.61 5.85 -15.28
N ALA A 36 7.07 6.03 -14.07
CA ALA A 36 7.00 7.33 -13.41
C ALA A 36 8.38 7.96 -13.17
N LEU A 37 9.37 7.13 -12.81
CA LEU A 37 10.76 7.54 -12.68
C LEU A 37 11.32 8.06 -14.01
N ARG A 38 11.07 7.36 -15.12
CA ARG A 38 11.50 7.79 -16.47
C ARG A 38 10.83 9.08 -16.92
N LEU A 39 9.59 9.32 -16.48
CA LEU A 39 8.83 10.53 -16.77
C LEU A 39 9.18 11.70 -15.83
N GLY A 40 9.94 11.46 -14.77
CA GLY A 40 10.27 12.48 -13.77
C GLY A 40 9.07 12.99 -12.98
N ASP A 41 8.01 12.17 -12.80
CA ASP A 41 6.80 12.56 -12.07
C ASP A 41 6.84 12.03 -10.61
N PRO A 42 7.26 12.85 -9.63
CA PRO A 42 7.37 12.42 -8.24
C PRO A 42 6.01 12.10 -7.60
N PHE A 43 4.91 12.73 -8.03
CA PHE A 43 3.58 12.49 -7.47
C PHE A 43 3.04 11.12 -7.89
N VAL A 44 3.32 10.69 -9.11
CA VAL A 44 3.01 9.33 -9.56
C VAL A 44 3.86 8.30 -8.82
N MET A 45 5.15 8.58 -8.61
CA MET A 45 6.04 7.68 -7.86
C MET A 45 5.54 7.45 -6.42
N SER A 46 5.17 8.52 -5.72
CA SER A 46 4.59 8.44 -4.37
C SER A 46 3.35 7.57 -4.32
N ARG A 47 2.42 7.74 -5.28
CA ARG A 47 1.21 6.91 -5.37
C ARG A 47 1.53 5.44 -5.67
N CYS A 48 2.47 5.16 -6.57
CA CYS A 48 2.89 3.79 -6.88
C CYS A 48 3.46 3.07 -5.66
N ARG A 49 4.26 3.75 -4.85
CA ARG A 49 4.75 3.19 -3.58
C ARG A 49 3.63 2.91 -2.60
N LEU A 50 2.64 3.81 -2.49
CA LEU A 50 1.47 3.57 -1.64
C LEU A 50 0.65 2.36 -2.11
N TYR A 51 0.47 2.16 -3.43
CA TYR A 51 -0.17 0.94 -3.95
C TYR A 51 0.65 -0.32 -3.69
N LEU A 52 1.99 -0.24 -3.82
CA LEU A 52 2.87 -1.32 -3.40
C LEU A 52 2.68 -1.64 -1.91
N ALA A 53 2.54 -0.64 -1.03
CA ALA A 53 2.27 -0.86 0.38
C ALA A 53 0.95 -1.60 0.64
N ILE A 54 -0.11 -1.32 -0.14
CA ILE A 54 -1.37 -2.09 -0.06
C ILE A 54 -1.13 -3.56 -0.42
N SER A 55 -0.44 -3.83 -1.53
CA SER A 55 -0.11 -5.20 -1.93
C SER A 55 0.70 -5.94 -0.87
N MET A 56 1.60 -5.24 -0.16
CA MET A 56 2.39 -5.79 0.93
C MET A 56 1.52 -6.11 2.15
N ILE A 57 0.54 -5.26 2.48
CA ILE A 57 -0.41 -5.52 3.57
C ILE A 57 -1.18 -6.82 3.30
N GLN A 58 -1.67 -6.99 2.08
CA GLN A 58 -2.41 -8.18 1.64
C GLN A 58 -1.57 -9.46 1.70
N GLN A 59 -0.27 -9.35 1.40
CA GLN A 59 0.70 -10.43 1.56
C GLN A 59 1.20 -10.60 3.01
N ARG A 60 0.59 -9.91 4.00
CA ARG A 60 0.99 -9.90 5.42
C ARG A 60 2.42 -9.39 5.69
N ARG A 61 3.02 -8.69 4.72
CA ARG A 61 4.34 -8.04 4.81
C ARG A 61 4.24 -6.68 5.50
N PHE A 62 3.70 -6.68 6.73
CA PHE A 62 3.30 -5.45 7.42
C PHE A 62 4.46 -4.51 7.78
N LYS A 63 5.67 -5.03 7.99
CA LYS A 63 6.84 -4.19 8.34
C LYS A 63 7.22 -3.29 7.16
N GLY A 64 7.35 -3.87 5.97
CA GLY A 64 7.71 -3.12 4.75
C GLY A 64 6.61 -2.14 4.33
N ALA A 65 5.33 -2.55 4.38
CA ALA A 65 4.22 -1.63 4.13
C ALA A 65 4.24 -0.42 5.08
N SER A 66 4.52 -0.66 6.37
CA SER A 66 4.59 0.40 7.37
C SER A 66 5.74 1.38 7.13
N ALA A 67 6.89 0.89 6.65
CA ALA A 67 8.02 1.73 6.29
C ALA A 67 7.67 2.65 5.12
N ILE A 68 7.06 2.11 4.06
CA ILE A 68 6.66 2.89 2.88
C ILE A 68 5.66 3.99 3.25
N VAL A 69 4.59 3.66 3.99
CA VAL A 69 3.56 4.64 4.33
C VAL A 69 4.13 5.78 5.19
N ARG A 70 5.02 5.47 6.14
CA ARG A 70 5.67 6.51 6.95
C ARG A 70 6.61 7.39 6.13
N TYR A 71 7.37 6.78 5.23
CA TYR A 71 8.27 7.52 4.33
C TYR A 71 7.47 8.52 3.48
N GLU A 72 6.41 8.08 2.81
CA GLU A 72 5.59 8.96 1.97
C GLU A 72 4.85 10.03 2.80
N TYR A 73 4.35 9.67 3.97
CA TYR A 73 3.72 10.63 4.87
C TYR A 73 4.71 11.72 5.33
N HIS A 74 5.93 11.33 5.72
CA HIS A 74 6.96 12.28 6.13
C HIS A 74 7.39 13.16 4.97
N ASN A 75 7.66 12.57 3.80
CA ASN A 75 8.03 13.29 2.60
C ASN A 75 6.94 14.29 2.16
N ALA A 76 5.66 13.97 2.31
CA ALA A 76 4.58 14.91 2.04
C ALA A 76 4.57 16.12 2.99
N HIS A 77 5.16 16.00 4.18
CA HIS A 77 5.20 17.06 5.19
C HIS A 77 6.47 17.91 5.15
N THR A 78 7.50 17.53 4.38
CA THR A 78 8.68 18.38 4.14
C THR A 78 8.35 19.60 3.29
N LEU A 79 7.27 19.54 2.51
CA LEU A 79 6.77 20.64 1.70
C LEU A 79 5.99 21.68 2.55
N PRO A 80 6.04 22.98 2.17
CA PRO A 80 5.18 24.01 2.72
C PRO A 80 3.71 23.64 2.62
N LYS A 81 2.88 24.08 3.57
CA LYS A 81 1.49 23.63 3.74
C LYS A 81 0.65 23.83 2.47
N GLU A 82 0.92 24.90 1.73
CA GLU A 82 0.25 25.33 0.50
C GLU A 82 0.58 24.41 -0.68
N ALA A 83 1.77 23.80 -0.67
CA ALA A 83 2.26 22.90 -1.71
C ALA A 83 1.99 21.41 -1.41
N ARG A 84 1.37 21.09 -0.27
CA ARG A 84 1.11 19.70 0.12
C ARG A 84 0.01 19.07 -0.72
N ASP A 85 0.29 17.87 -1.22
CA ASP A 85 -0.74 17.02 -1.80
C ASP A 85 -1.60 16.42 -0.67
N HIS A 86 -2.71 17.09 -0.38
CA HIS A 86 -3.69 16.65 0.61
C HIS A 86 -4.30 15.29 0.27
N ARG A 87 -4.36 14.90 -1.01
CA ARG A 87 -4.86 13.58 -1.42
C ARG A 87 -3.85 12.50 -1.04
N LEU A 88 -2.55 12.74 -1.26
CA LEU A 88 -1.49 11.81 -0.86
C LEU A 88 -1.50 11.57 0.65
N ILE A 89 -1.68 12.62 1.45
CA ILE A 89 -1.78 12.52 2.92
C ILE A 89 -2.99 11.67 3.31
N LYS A 90 -4.17 11.90 2.71
CA LYS A 90 -5.38 11.09 2.93
C LYS A 90 -5.16 9.62 2.55
N MET A 91 -4.46 9.35 1.45
CA MET A 91 -4.09 7.98 1.06
C MET A 91 -3.22 7.32 2.14
N CYS A 92 -2.22 8.02 2.67
CA CYS A 92 -1.38 7.50 3.75
C CYS A 92 -2.21 7.11 4.98
N HIS A 93 -3.17 7.97 5.40
CA HIS A 93 -4.07 7.67 6.50
C HIS A 93 -4.94 6.43 6.23
N GLY A 94 -5.55 6.35 5.05
CA GLY A 94 -6.39 5.20 4.67
C GLY A 94 -5.61 3.89 4.69
N ILE A 95 -4.41 3.87 4.11
CA ILE A 95 -3.55 2.68 4.06
C ILE A 95 -3.04 2.32 5.46
N TRP A 96 -2.72 3.31 6.31
CA TRP A 96 -2.35 3.07 7.70
C TRP A 96 -3.46 2.40 8.51
N THR A 97 -4.70 2.86 8.32
CA THR A 97 -5.88 2.25 8.93
C THR A 97 -6.04 0.80 8.47
N LYS A 98 -5.95 0.52 7.15
CA LYS A 98 -5.95 -0.86 6.63
C LYS A 98 -4.85 -1.70 7.25
N LEU A 99 -3.62 -1.20 7.28
CA LEU A 99 -2.47 -1.90 7.86
C LEU A 99 -2.71 -2.31 9.32
N ARG A 100 -3.22 -1.38 10.15
CA ARG A 100 -3.53 -1.66 11.55
C ARG A 100 -4.62 -2.72 11.68
N HIS A 101 -5.66 -2.64 10.87
CA HIS A 101 -6.76 -3.59 10.88
C HIS A 101 -6.30 -5.00 10.52
N GLU A 102 -5.60 -5.15 9.39
CA GLU A 102 -5.10 -6.45 8.90
C GLU A 102 -4.08 -7.07 9.85
N ARG A 103 -3.17 -6.26 10.41
CA ARG A 103 -2.21 -6.73 11.40
C ARG A 103 -2.90 -7.23 12.66
N ARG A 104 -4.00 -6.57 13.10
CA ARG A 104 -4.81 -7.02 14.24
C ARG A 104 -5.49 -8.35 13.93
N LEU A 105 -6.16 -8.48 12.78
CA LEU A 105 -6.81 -9.72 12.37
C LEU A 105 -5.82 -10.87 12.28
N HIS A 106 -4.63 -10.64 11.70
CA HIS A 106 -3.60 -11.66 11.61
C HIS A 106 -3.14 -12.15 13.00
N ARG A 107 -2.91 -11.23 13.94
CA ARG A 107 -2.54 -11.58 15.34
C ARG A 107 -3.62 -12.39 16.05
N LEU A 108 -4.89 -12.06 15.83
CA LEU A 108 -6.01 -12.80 16.41
C LEU A 108 -6.08 -14.22 15.83
N SER A 109 -5.96 -14.36 14.50
CA SER A 109 -5.92 -15.65 13.83
C SER A 109 -4.77 -16.53 14.30
N THR A 110 -3.55 -15.97 14.45
CA THR A 110 -2.40 -16.74 14.95
C THR A 110 -2.59 -17.20 16.38
N LYS A 111 -3.21 -16.37 17.24
CA LYS A 111 -3.47 -16.72 18.65
C LYS A 111 -4.52 -17.84 18.78
N ILE A 112 -5.58 -17.80 17.96
CA ILE A 112 -6.59 -18.86 17.93
C ILE A 112 -5.97 -20.19 17.50
N ASN A 113 -5.12 -20.18 16.46
CA ASN A 113 -4.48 -21.40 16.00
C ASN A 113 -3.52 -22.00 17.03
N SER A 114 -2.77 -21.16 17.76
CA SER A 114 -1.88 -21.64 18.84
C SER A 114 -2.63 -22.23 20.03
N SER A 115 -3.87 -21.80 20.30
CA SER A 115 -4.69 -22.34 21.40
C SER A 115 -5.45 -23.62 21.04
N ARG A 116 -5.50 -24.00 19.75
CA ARG A 116 -6.12 -25.26 19.28
C ARG A 116 -5.12 -26.41 19.13
N THR A 117 -3.83 -26.13 19.27
CA THR A 117 -2.74 -27.11 19.10
C THR A 117 -2.15 -27.58 20.44
N VAL A 118 -2.80 -27.23 21.55
CA VAL A 118 -2.51 -27.66 22.94
C VAL A 118 -3.75 -28.32 23.48
#